data_AF-A0A522RBP0-F1
#
_entry.id   AF-A0A522RBP0-F1
#
_cell.length_a   1.000
_cell.length_b   1.000
_cell.length_c   1.000
_cell.angle_alpha   90.00
_cell.angle_beta   90.00
_cell.angle_gamma   90.00
#
_symmetry.space_group_name_H-M   'P 1'
#
loop_
_entity.id
_entity.type
_entity.pdbx_description
1 polymer ?
#
loop_
_entity_poly.entity_id
_entity_poly.type
_entity_poly.pdbx_seq_one_letter_code
_entity_poly.pdbx_strand_id
1 'polypeptide(L)'
;METSVIRKKLSDYVQYAEDKKVKAIYTMVEDEINTAANDWDEDFIEELDQRSKSFAEGTAKTYSWEETKLAAINKVKARKK
;
A
#
# COMPACT_ATOMS: atom_id res chain seq x y z
N MET A 1 12.36 0.95 32.66
CA MET A 1 11.22 1.86 32.42
C MET A 1 10.30 1.13 31.47
N GLU A 2 9.02 0.97 31.81
CA GLU A 2 8.06 0.28 30.96
C GLU A 2 7.99 0.96 29.58
N THR A 3 7.98 0.18 28.50
CA THR A 3 7.96 0.71 27.13
C THR A 3 6.72 1.56 26.85
N SER A 4 5.62 1.31 27.56
CA SER A 4 4.40 2.13 27.56
C SER A 4 4.64 3.57 28.03
N VAL A 5 5.50 3.76 29.04
CA VAL A 5 5.86 5.08 29.57
C VAL A 5 6.72 5.85 28.58
N ILE A 6 7.63 5.16 27.89
CA ILE A 6 8.48 5.75 26.84
C ILE A 6 7.61 6.21 25.66
N ARG A 7 6.68 5.35 25.21
CA ARG A 7 5.75 5.67 24.11
C ARG A 7 4.91 6.90 24.40
N LYS A 8 4.36 7.00 25.62
CA LYS A 8 3.57 8.17 26.03
C LYS A 8 4.41 9.45 25.98
N LYS A 9 5.62 9.43 26.55
CA LYS A 9 6.51 10.60 26.56
C LYS A 9 6.92 11.06 25.15
N LEU A 10 7.17 10.13 24.23
CA LEU A 10 7.48 10.46 22.84
C LEU A 10 6.27 11.08 22.13
N SER A 11 5.06 10.54 22.34
CA SER A 11 3.83 11.09 21.79
C SER A 11 3.58 12.52 22.29
N ASP A 12 3.70 12.74 23.61
CA ASP A 12 3.53 14.06 24.22
C ASP A 12 4.57 15.05 23.68
N TYR A 13 5.83 14.62 23.50
CA TYR A 13 6.89 15.47 22.95
C TYR A 13 6.62 15.88 21.50
N VAL A 14 6.25 14.93 20.63
CA VAL A 14 5.97 15.22 19.21
C VAL A 14 4.79 16.19 19.06
N GLN A 15 3.81 16.15 19.95
CA GLN A 15 2.63 17.03 19.92
C GLN A 15 2.95 18.51 20.13
N TYR A 16 3.99 18.83 20.90
CA TYR A 16 4.35 20.21 21.26
C TYR A 16 5.72 20.66 20.73
N ALA A 17 6.47 19.77 20.07
CA ALA A 17 7.78 20.09 19.53
C ALA A 17 7.68 21.06 18.35
N GLU A 18 8.70 21.91 18.19
CA GLU A 18 8.84 22.78 17.02
C GLU A 18 8.94 21.94 15.73
N ASP A 19 8.34 22.44 14.64
CA ASP A 19 8.28 21.76 13.33
C ASP A 19 9.64 21.24 12.86
N LYS A 20 10.72 22.00 13.08
CA LYS A 20 12.08 21.59 12.70
C LYS A 20 12.52 20.30 13.40
N LYS A 21 12.15 20.13 14.68
CA LYS A 21 12.48 18.95 15.49
C LYS A 21 11.60 17.77 15.09
N VAL A 22 10.31 18.01 14.84
CA VAL A 22 9.39 16.99 14.32
C VAL A 22 9.88 16.46 12.98
N LYS A 23 10.27 17.35 12.06
CA LYS A 23 10.82 16.96 10.75
C LYS A 23 12.10 16.15 10.87
N ALA A 24 13.01 16.54 11.76
CA ALA A 24 14.24 15.78 11.99
C ALA A 24 13.95 14.37 12.53
N ILE A 25 13.00 14.24 13.48
CA ILE A 25 12.56 12.92 13.98
C ILE A 25 11.93 12.11 12.87
N TYR A 26 11.02 12.70 12.09
CA TYR A 26 10.40 12.02 10.95
C TYR A 26 11.45 11.47 9.98
N THR A 27 12.44 12.28 9.57
CA THR A 27 13.53 11.81 8.69
C THR A 27 14.33 10.64 9.27
N MET A 28 14.48 10.56 10.60
CA MET A 28 15.21 9.44 11.23
C MET A 28 14.45 8.11 11.19
N VAL A 29 13.12 8.15 11.10
CA VAL A 29 12.25 6.95 11.12
C VAL A 29 11.36 6.85 9.88
N GLU A 30 11.64 7.67 8.85
CA GLU A 30 10.81 7.81 7.66
C GLU A 30 10.68 6.47 6.93
N ASP A 31 11.80 5.79 6.74
CA ASP A 31 11.82 4.47 6.11
C ASP A 31 10.99 3.45 6.90
N GLU A 32 11.07 3.44 8.23
CA GLU A 32 10.30 2.52 9.08
C GLU A 32 8.79 2.83 9.05
N ILE A 33 8.42 4.12 9.06
CA ILE A 33 7.04 4.58 8.95
C ILE A 33 6.46 4.20 7.58
N ASN A 34 7.23 4.39 6.50
CA ASN A 34 6.78 4.14 5.13
C ASN A 34 6.83 2.65 4.76
N THR A 35 7.71 1.86 5.37
CA THR A 35 7.78 0.40 5.14
C THR A 35 6.52 -0.29 5.66
N ALA A 36 5.92 0.19 6.76
CA ALA A 36 4.64 -0.35 7.26
C ALA A 36 3.46 -0.15 6.30
N ALA A 37 3.60 0.68 5.26
CA ALA A 37 2.57 0.89 4.24
C ALA A 37 2.78 0.04 2.97
N ASN A 38 3.92 -0.63 2.83
CA ASN A 38 4.30 -1.36 1.63
C ASN A 38 4.71 -2.81 1.99
N ASP A 39 3.71 -3.68 2.19
CA ASP A 39 3.87 -5.15 2.21
C ASP A 39 4.16 -5.68 0.79
N TRP A 40 5.22 -5.19 0.15
CA TRP A 40 5.70 -5.72 -1.12
C TRP A 40 6.71 -6.81 -0.78
N ASP A 41 6.20 -7.99 -0.44
CA ASP A 41 7.04 -9.15 -0.27
C ASP A 41 7.61 -9.64 -1.63
N GLU A 42 8.56 -10.57 -1.55
CA GLU A 42 9.25 -11.09 -2.73
C GLU A 42 8.28 -11.75 -3.73
N ASP A 43 7.28 -12.46 -3.21
CA ASP A 43 6.23 -13.11 -4.01
C ASP A 43 5.38 -12.07 -4.77
N PHE A 44 5.00 -10.97 -4.12
CA PHE A 44 4.23 -9.89 -4.73
C PHE A 44 5.03 -9.17 -5.82
N ILE A 45 6.33 -8.93 -5.58
CA ILE A 45 7.23 -8.32 -6.57
C ILE A 45 7.39 -9.25 -7.77
N GLU A 46 7.57 -10.55 -7.55
CA GLU A 46 7.66 -11.55 -8.62
C GLU A 46 6.38 -11.60 -9.47
N GLU A 47 5.20 -11.58 -8.85
CA GLU A 47 3.92 -11.53 -9.55
C GLU A 47 3.83 -10.29 -10.46
N LEU A 48 4.24 -9.13 -9.96
CA LEU A 48 4.20 -7.88 -10.72
C LEU A 48 5.16 -7.91 -11.91
N ASP A 49 6.38 -8.44 -11.74
CA ASP A 49 7.34 -8.60 -12.83
C ASP A 49 6.81 -9.57 -13.90
N GLN A 50 6.24 -10.71 -13.48
CA GLN A 50 5.63 -11.68 -14.39
C GLN A 50 4.48 -11.06 -15.19
N ARG A 51 3.61 -10.29 -14.53
CA ARG A 51 2.49 -9.60 -15.19
C ARG A 51 2.99 -8.56 -16.17
N SER A 52 3.97 -7.76 -15.78
CA SER A 52 4.61 -6.74 -16.63
C SER A 52 5.18 -7.36 -17.90
N LYS A 53 5.95 -8.46 -17.78
CA LYS A 53 6.49 -9.23 -18.91
C LYS A 53 5.38 -9.74 -19.82
N SER A 54 4.33 -10.33 -19.25
CA SER A 54 3.21 -10.88 -20.02
C SER A 54 2.50 -9.80 -20.86
N PHE A 55 2.37 -8.57 -20.32
CA PHE A 55 1.82 -7.44 -21.07
C PHE A 55 2.77 -6.97 -22.17
N ALA A 56 4.07 -6.86 -21.89
CA ALA A 56 5.08 -6.44 -22.86
C ALA A 56 5.20 -7.43 -24.04
N GLU A 57 5.09 -8.72 -23.76
CA GLU A 57 5.15 -9.80 -24.76
C GLU A 57 3.80 -10.03 -25.47
N GLY A 58 2.73 -9.37 -25.03
CA GLY A 58 1.39 -9.53 -25.60
C GLY A 58 0.73 -10.88 -25.31
N THR A 59 1.26 -11.64 -24.34
CA THR A 59 0.72 -12.94 -23.91
C THR A 59 -0.34 -12.78 -22.82
N ALA A 60 -0.38 -11.62 -22.16
CA ALA A 60 -1.39 -11.30 -21.16
C ALA A 60 -2.79 -11.29 -21.77
N LYS A 61 -3.72 -12.00 -21.12
CA LYS A 61 -5.13 -11.92 -21.48
C LYS A 61 -5.66 -10.54 -21.12
N THR A 62 -6.04 -9.78 -22.14
CA THR A 62 -6.68 -8.47 -21.99
C THR A 62 -8.15 -8.54 -22.35
N TYR A 63 -8.91 -7.54 -21.91
CA TYR A 63 -10.31 -7.40 -22.24
C TYR A 63 -10.56 -5.99 -22.71
N SER A 64 -11.43 -5.85 -23.70
CA SER A 64 -11.96 -4.55 -24.08
C SER A 64 -12.81 -3.96 -22.96
N TRP A 65 -13.05 -2.66 -23.06
CA TRP A 65 -13.90 -1.94 -22.14
C TRP A 65 -15.35 -2.47 -22.14
N GLU A 66 -15.86 -2.85 -23.31
CA GLU A 66 -17.22 -3.37 -23.45
C GLU A 66 -17.38 -4.77 -22.83
N GLU A 67 -16.39 -5.65 -23.00
CA GLU A 67 -16.36 -6.95 -22.33
C GLU A 67 -16.35 -6.79 -20.80
N THR A 68 -15.54 -5.85 -20.31
CA THR A 68 -15.43 -5.55 -18.87
C THR A 68 -16.75 -5.03 -18.31
N LYS A 69 -17.40 -4.07 -18.98
CA LYS A 69 -18.73 -3.57 -18.60
C LYS A 69 -19.77 -4.68 -18.56
N LEU A 70 -19.81 -5.51 -19.61
CA LEU A 70 -20.79 -6.58 -19.72
C LEU A 70 -20.63 -7.60 -18.57
N ALA A 71 -19.39 -7.97 -18.25
CA ALA A 71 -19.08 -8.85 -17.13
C ALA A 71 -19.55 -8.25 -15.79
N ALA A 72 -19.32 -6.95 -15.56
CA ALA A 72 -19.77 -6.26 -14.36
C ALA A 72 -21.30 -6.27 -14.21
N ILE A 73 -22.03 -5.95 -15.29
CA ILE A 73 -23.49 -5.96 -15.32
C ILE A 73 -24.03 -7.37 -15.02
N ASN A 74 -23.45 -8.39 -15.66
CA ASN A 74 -23.87 -9.77 -15.47
C ASN A 74 -23.66 -10.25 -14.02
N LYS A 75 -22.54 -9.86 -13.39
CA LYS A 75 -22.26 -10.17 -11.98
C LYS A 75 -23.28 -9.55 -11.03
N VAL A 76 -23.72 -8.31 -11.30
CA VAL A 76 -24.77 -7.66 -10.51
C VAL A 76 -26.13 -8.36 -10.69
N LYS A 77 -26.50 -8.71 -11.93
CA LYS A 77 -27.75 -9.42 -12.21
C LYS A 77 -27.80 -10.80 -11.55
N ALA A 78 -26.70 -11.55 -11.60
CA ALA A 78 -26.60 -12.88 -11.00
C ALA A 78 -26.77 -12.86 -9.47
N ARG A 79 -26.31 -11.80 -8.80
CA ARG A 79 -26.49 -11.63 -7.33
C ARG A 79 -27.91 -11.30 -6.90
N LYS A 80 -28.77 -10.84 -7.82
CA LYS A 80 -30.16 -10.46 -7.53
C LYS A 80 -31.15 -11.63 -7.71
N LYS A 81 -30.69 -12.78 -8.20
CA LYS A 81 -31.49 -13.98 -8.44
C LYS A 81 -31.21 -15.00 -7.36
#